data_AF-A0A7Y3I8B3-F1
#
_entry.id   AF-A0A7Y3I8B3-F1
#
_cell.length_a   1.000
_cell.length_b   1.000
_cell.length_c   1.000
_cell.angle_alpha   90.00
_cell.angle_beta   90.00
_cell.angle_gamma   90.00
#
_symmetry.space_group_name_H-M   'P 1'
#
loop_
_entity.id
_entity.type
_entity.pdbx_description
1 polymer ?
#
loop_
_entity_poly.entity_id
_entity_poly.type
_entity_poly.pdbx_seq_one_letter_code
_entity_poly.pdbx_strand_id
1 'polypeptide(L)'
;RMSFSLSNRSALFRWIAGLRGQELPEEDPEEELEDLDDVGLDDETVVPGLGRRDRDEERQRPNTGSVGTWNASLSYSLNRPRDELLEQTQMMQGTLRFQPTEKWSVNWRTSYDLERSRFNDHIISLTRDLHRWEADFSFRQTATGNWTFLFEVALSDNRDLHFDYQQRSVDQFR
;
A
#
# COMPACT_ATOMS: atom_id res chain seq x y z
N ARG A 1 -24.50 -3.64 7.21
CA ARG A 1 -23.17 -3.15 6.78
C ARG A 1 -22.86 -3.80 5.45
N MET A 2 -22.36 -3.05 4.48
CA MET A 2 -22.02 -3.54 3.14
C MET A 2 -20.56 -3.19 2.85
N SER A 3 -19.82 -4.08 2.19
CA SER A 3 -18.43 -3.85 1.83
C SER A 3 -18.14 -4.37 0.43
N PHE A 4 -17.38 -3.60 -0.33
CA PHE A 4 -16.95 -3.90 -1.69
C PHE A 4 -15.44 -3.80 -1.75
N SER A 5 -14.80 -4.70 -2.49
CA SER A 5 -13.36 -4.66 -2.73
C SER A 5 -13.07 -4.89 -4.21
N LEU A 6 -12.10 -4.14 -4.71
CA LEU A 6 -11.67 -4.09 -6.10
C LEU A 6 -10.14 -4.19 -6.13
N SER A 7 -9.58 -4.88 -7.10
CA SER A 7 -8.13 -5.04 -7.27
C SER A 7 -7.76 -5.28 -8.73
N ASN A 8 -6.46 -5.24 -9.03
CA ASN A 8 -5.92 -5.57 -10.35
C ASN A 8 -6.25 -7.00 -10.86
N ARG A 9 -6.71 -7.91 -9.98
CA ARG A 9 -7.14 -9.27 -10.34
C ARG A 9 -8.65 -9.41 -10.52
N SER A 10 -9.42 -8.34 -10.34
CA SER A 10 -10.89 -8.42 -10.40
C SER A 10 -11.36 -8.49 -11.87
N ALA A 11 -12.18 -9.49 -12.21
CA ALA A 11 -12.67 -9.71 -13.57
C ALA A 11 -13.40 -8.50 -14.19
N LEU A 12 -14.00 -7.65 -13.35
CA LEU A 12 -14.64 -6.40 -13.76
C LEU A 12 -13.66 -5.42 -14.44
N PHE A 13 -12.38 -5.38 -14.04
CA PHE A 13 -11.40 -4.51 -14.70
C PHE A 13 -10.97 -5.02 -16.06
N ARG A 14 -10.90 -6.34 -16.26
CA ARG A 14 -10.63 -6.91 -17.59
C ARG A 14 -11.72 -6.53 -18.59
N TRP A 15 -12.98 -6.53 -18.15
CA TRP A 15 -14.12 -6.10 -18.98
C TRP A 15 -14.12 -4.59 -19.26
N ILE A 16 -13.88 -3.74 -18.25
CA ILE A 16 -13.83 -2.26 -18.45
C ILE A 16 -12.62 -1.84 -19.28
N ALA A 17 -11.45 -2.47 -19.09
CA ALA A 17 -10.26 -2.22 -19.91
C ALA A 17 -10.48 -2.65 -21.36
N GLY A 18 -11.17 -3.78 -21.59
CA GLY A 18 -11.55 -4.25 -22.92
C GLY A 18 -12.49 -3.32 -23.69
N LEU A 19 -13.29 -2.49 -23.00
CA LEU A 19 -14.16 -1.49 -23.63
C LEU A 19 -13.42 -0.22 -24.08
N ARG A 20 -12.18 0.02 -23.62
CA ARG A 20 -11.40 1.22 -23.97
C ARG A 20 -10.52 1.06 -25.21
N GLY A 21 -10.66 -0.03 -25.96
CA GLY A 21 -9.98 -0.20 -27.26
C GLY A 21 -8.46 -0.28 -27.14
N GLN A 22 -7.96 -0.98 -26.13
CA GLN A 22 -6.56 -1.41 -26.11
C GLN A 22 -6.53 -2.87 -26.57
N GLU A 23 -5.87 -3.13 -27.70
CA GLU A 23 -5.67 -4.46 -28.25
C GLU A 23 -5.27 -5.42 -27.14
N LEU A 24 -6.07 -6.48 -27.00
CA LEU A 24 -5.73 -7.61 -26.16
C LEU A 24 -4.37 -8.13 -26.64
N PRO A 25 -3.41 -8.48 -25.76
CA PRO A 25 -2.31 -9.31 -26.20
C PRO A 25 -2.94 -10.59 -26.75
N GLU A 26 -2.67 -10.90 -28.01
CA GLU A 26 -2.97 -12.23 -28.56
C GLU A 26 -2.21 -13.24 -27.69
N GLU A 27 -2.94 -14.10 -26.97
CA GLU A 27 -2.35 -15.27 -26.36
C GLU A 27 -1.95 -16.21 -27.50
N ASP A 28 -0.66 -16.20 -27.82
CA ASP A 28 -0.04 -17.17 -28.71
C ASP A 28 0.04 -18.51 -27.96
N PRO A 29 -0.65 -19.58 -28.40
CA PRO A 29 -0.69 -20.84 -27.68
C PRO A 29 0.38 -21.79 -28.22
N GLU A 30 1.66 -21.51 -27.98
CA GLU A 30 2.78 -22.37 -28.41
C GLU A 30 3.93 -22.21 -27.39
N GLU A 31 4.52 -23.21 -26.73
CA GLU A 31 4.43 -24.68 -26.74
C GLU A 31 4.88 -25.16 -25.35
N GLU A 32 4.20 -26.17 -24.83
CA GLU A 32 4.64 -26.97 -23.69
C GLU A 32 5.69 -27.97 -24.22
N LEU A 33 6.98 -27.71 -23.99
CA LEU A 33 8.03 -28.72 -24.10
C LEU A 33 8.99 -28.59 -22.91
N GLU A 34 8.80 -29.52 -21.97
CA GLU A 34 9.78 -29.93 -20.99
C GLU A 34 11.04 -30.45 -21.71
N ASP A 35 12.20 -29.91 -21.38
CA ASP A 35 13.45 -30.68 -21.46
C ASP A 35 14.27 -30.40 -20.19
N LEU A 36 14.19 -31.40 -19.32
CA LEU A 36 15.07 -31.65 -18.21
C LEU A 36 16.46 -31.95 -18.78
N ASP A 37 17.50 -31.25 -18.33
CA ASP A 37 18.84 -31.78 -18.05
C ASP A 37 19.80 -30.62 -17.72
N ASP A 38 20.04 -30.39 -16.42
CA ASP A 38 21.35 -29.90 -15.97
C ASP A 38 21.72 -30.60 -14.66
N VAL A 39 22.37 -31.74 -14.84
CA VAL A 39 22.98 -32.54 -13.78
C VAL A 39 24.30 -31.92 -13.37
N GLY A 40 24.28 -31.27 -12.20
CA GLY A 40 25.25 -31.44 -11.12
C GLY A 40 26.69 -30.97 -11.34
N LEU A 41 27.07 -29.92 -10.62
CA LEU A 41 28.38 -29.85 -9.94
C LEU A 41 28.22 -29.20 -8.57
N ASP A 42 28.03 -30.04 -7.55
CA ASP A 42 28.23 -29.77 -6.14
C ASP A 42 29.74 -29.84 -5.81
N ASP A 43 30.44 -28.70 -5.85
CA ASP A 43 31.77 -28.60 -5.23
C ASP A 43 31.64 -28.12 -3.78
N GLU A 44 31.12 -28.99 -2.91
CA GLU A 44 31.34 -28.90 -1.46
C GLU A 44 32.47 -29.85 -1.04
N THR A 45 33.71 -29.42 -1.29
CA THR A 45 34.87 -30.00 -0.61
C THR A 45 34.90 -29.49 0.85
N VAL A 46 34.37 -30.30 1.77
CA VAL A 46 34.41 -30.06 3.22
C VAL A 46 35.85 -30.19 3.74
N VAL A 47 36.47 -29.06 4.09
CA VAL A 47 37.70 -29.01 4.90
C VAL A 47 37.30 -28.74 6.36
N PRO A 48 37.55 -29.66 7.30
CA PRO A 48 37.24 -29.42 8.72
C PRO A 48 38.31 -28.53 9.34
N GLY A 49 37.88 -27.36 9.82
CA GLY A 49 38.67 -26.50 10.68
C GLY A 49 39.12 -25.22 9.99
N LEU A 50 38.34 -24.15 10.17
CA LEU A 50 38.78 -22.78 10.48
C LEU A 50 37.56 -21.83 10.39
N GLY A 51 37.28 -21.11 11.49
CA GLY A 51 36.62 -19.80 11.46
C GLY A 51 35.10 -19.77 11.33
N ARG A 52 34.44 -19.40 12.44
CA ARG A 52 33.09 -18.82 12.45
C ARG A 52 33.01 -17.70 11.39
N ARG A 53 32.02 -17.77 10.51
CA ARG A 53 31.53 -16.62 9.75
C ARG A 53 30.04 -16.50 9.97
N ASP A 54 29.67 -15.27 10.29
CA ASP A 54 28.41 -14.87 10.87
C ASP A 54 27.23 -15.25 10.00
N ARG A 55 26.27 -15.91 10.64
CA ARG A 55 24.97 -16.27 10.09
C ARG A 55 24.02 -15.12 10.36
N ASP A 56 24.30 -13.96 9.79
CA ASP A 56 23.43 -12.78 9.85
C ASP A 56 23.54 -12.07 8.51
N GLU A 57 22.75 -12.49 7.52
CA GLU A 57 22.38 -11.67 6.37
C GLU A 57 21.28 -12.37 5.56
N GLU A 58 20.22 -12.79 6.24
CA GLU A 58 18.89 -12.82 5.60
C GLU A 58 18.45 -11.36 5.47
N ARG A 59 19.10 -10.64 4.54
CA ARG A 59 18.70 -9.30 4.12
C ARG A 59 17.25 -9.43 3.70
N GLN A 60 16.36 -8.92 4.54
CA GLN A 60 14.93 -8.79 4.26
C GLN A 60 14.83 -8.20 2.87
N ARG A 61 14.52 -9.04 1.88
CA ARG A 61 14.32 -8.57 0.52
C ARG A 61 13.25 -7.48 0.65
N PRO A 62 13.49 -6.26 0.15
CA PRO A 62 12.48 -5.23 0.21
C PRO A 62 11.20 -5.83 -0.35
N ASN A 63 10.09 -5.55 0.31
CA ASN A 63 8.78 -6.05 -0.08
C ASN A 63 8.42 -5.37 -1.41
N THR A 64 9.03 -5.83 -2.50
CA THR A 64 8.75 -5.38 -3.87
C THR A 64 7.42 -6.01 -4.24
N GLY A 65 6.34 -5.43 -3.70
CA GLY A 65 5.01 -5.68 -4.21
C GLY A 65 5.06 -5.48 -5.72
N SER A 66 4.50 -6.44 -6.48
CA SER A 66 4.45 -6.38 -7.93
C SER A 66 3.97 -4.99 -8.37
N VAL A 67 4.79 -4.30 -9.16
CA VAL A 67 4.51 -2.94 -9.65
C VAL A 67 3.15 -2.91 -10.32
N GLY A 68 2.36 -1.87 -10.05
CA GLY A 68 1.01 -1.75 -10.57
C GLY A 68 -0.03 -2.59 -9.84
N THR A 69 0.34 -3.26 -8.74
CA THR A 69 -0.66 -3.80 -7.82
C THR A 69 -1.42 -2.68 -7.13
N TRP A 70 -2.73 -2.85 -7.06
CA TRP A 70 -3.62 -1.94 -6.36
C TRP A 70 -4.81 -2.71 -5.76
N ASN A 71 -5.29 -2.21 -4.64
CA ASN A 71 -6.47 -2.68 -3.93
C ASN A 71 -7.28 -1.48 -3.46
N ALA A 72 -8.55 -1.41 -3.83
CA ALA A 72 -9.50 -0.49 -3.27
C ALA A 72 -10.56 -1.25 -2.49
N SER A 73 -10.98 -0.70 -1.36
CA SER A 73 -12.15 -1.17 -0.63
C SER A 73 -13.03 0.00 -0.23
N LEU A 74 -14.33 -0.24 -0.29
CA LEU A 74 -15.37 0.70 0.10
C LEU A 74 -16.31 -0.02 1.05
N SER A 75 -16.51 0.52 2.24
CA SER A 75 -17.50 0.01 3.20
C SER A 75 -18.53 1.07 3.53
N TYR A 76 -19.77 0.61 3.69
CA TYR A 76 -20.92 1.41 4.07
C TYR A 76 -21.57 0.82 5.33
N SER A 77 -21.89 1.69 6.27
CA SER A 77 -22.60 1.33 7.49
C SER A 77 -23.72 2.33 7.77
N LEU A 78 -24.82 1.79 8.28
CA LEU A 78 -26.02 2.51 8.65
C LEU A 78 -26.37 2.09 10.08
N ASN A 79 -26.56 3.07 10.95
CA ASN A 79 -27.08 2.88 12.29
C ASN A 79 -28.42 3.58 12.41
N ARG A 80 -29.47 2.80 12.70
CA ARG A 80 -30.82 3.30 12.96
C ARG A 80 -31.15 3.02 14.42
N PRO A 81 -30.93 4.00 15.32
CA PRO A 81 -31.42 3.88 16.68
C PRO A 81 -32.94 3.74 16.68
N ARG A 82 -33.50 3.01 17.67
CA ARG A 82 -34.95 2.84 17.82
C ARG A 82 -35.61 4.04 18.49
N ASP A 83 -34.80 4.87 19.14
CA ASP A 83 -35.23 6.11 19.78
C ASP A 83 -35.24 7.22 18.73
N GLU A 84 -36.41 7.83 18.50
CA GLU A 84 -36.62 8.90 17.52
C GLU A 84 -35.84 10.18 17.87
N LEU A 85 -35.35 10.31 19.11
CA LEU A 85 -34.51 11.44 19.54
C LEU A 85 -33.05 11.30 19.11
N LEU A 86 -32.62 10.11 18.67
CA LEU A 86 -31.25 9.87 18.24
C LEU A 86 -31.15 9.98 16.71
N GLU A 87 -30.14 10.71 16.24
CA GLU A 87 -29.90 10.84 14.80
C GLU A 87 -29.49 9.49 14.19
N GLN A 88 -30.09 9.17 13.04
CA GLN A 88 -29.57 8.13 12.16
C GLN A 88 -28.14 8.51 11.74
N THR A 89 -27.23 7.54 11.68
CA THR A 89 -25.88 7.78 11.16
C THR A 89 -25.58 6.87 9.98
N GLN A 90 -25.15 7.47 8.87
CA GLN A 90 -24.69 6.77 7.68
C GLN A 90 -23.25 7.12 7.38
N MET A 91 -22.42 6.10 7.24
CA MET A 91 -20.98 6.23 7.24
C MET A 91 -20.40 5.44 6.08
N MET A 92 -19.60 6.10 5.24
CA MET A 92 -18.81 5.49 4.17
C MET A 92 -17.32 5.55 4.48
N GLN A 93 -16.59 4.47 4.25
CA GLN A 93 -15.14 4.41 4.42
C GLN A 93 -14.50 3.86 3.15
N GLY A 94 -13.56 4.62 2.60
CA GLY A 94 -12.74 4.20 1.46
C GLY A 94 -11.32 3.88 1.92
N THR A 95 -10.72 2.86 1.32
CA THR A 95 -9.28 2.59 1.43
C THR A 95 -8.74 2.24 0.06
N LEU A 96 -7.65 2.87 -0.35
CA LEU A 96 -6.94 2.60 -1.59
C LEU A 96 -5.46 2.35 -1.25
N ARG A 97 -4.94 1.20 -1.67
CA ARG A 97 -3.54 0.82 -1.55
C ARG A 97 -3.01 0.54 -2.94
N PHE A 98 -1.85 1.08 -3.28
CA PHE A 98 -1.23 0.80 -4.57
C PHE A 98 0.27 1.02 -4.55
N GLN A 99 0.96 0.36 -5.49
CA GLN A 99 2.39 0.43 -5.70
C GLN A 99 2.64 0.98 -7.11
N PRO A 100 2.73 2.32 -7.27
CA PRO A 100 2.81 2.94 -8.60
C PRO A 100 4.11 2.60 -9.33
N THR A 101 5.20 2.39 -8.60
CA THR A 101 6.49 1.89 -9.11
C THR A 101 7.13 0.99 -8.03
N GLU A 102 8.23 0.30 -8.36
CA GLU A 102 8.90 -0.67 -7.45
C GLU A 102 9.27 -0.09 -6.08
N LYS A 103 9.59 1.21 -6.06
CA LYS A 103 10.13 1.88 -4.89
C LYS A 103 9.11 2.71 -4.14
N TRP A 104 7.83 2.61 -4.47
CA TRP A 104 6.79 3.41 -3.84
C TRP A 104 5.64 2.56 -3.35
N SER A 105 5.17 2.86 -2.14
CA SER A 105 3.90 2.33 -1.63
C SER A 105 3.02 3.47 -1.16
N VAL A 106 1.77 3.46 -1.62
CA VAL A 106 0.76 4.46 -1.24
C VAL A 106 -0.39 3.76 -0.50
N ASN A 107 -0.82 4.37 0.59
CA ASN A 107 -2.05 4.00 1.31
C ASN A 107 -2.88 5.26 1.59
N TRP A 108 -4.07 5.30 1.03
CA TRP A 108 -5.04 6.36 1.25
C TRP A 108 -6.28 5.81 1.93
N ARG A 109 -6.71 6.45 3.02
CA ARG A 109 -7.96 6.19 3.71
C ARG A 109 -8.79 7.47 3.77
N THR A 110 -10.09 7.32 3.62
CA THR A 110 -11.05 8.41 3.81
C THR A 110 -12.30 7.91 4.50
N SER A 111 -12.94 8.75 5.28
CA SER A 111 -14.26 8.48 5.85
C SER A 111 -15.21 9.65 5.64
N TYR A 112 -16.46 9.35 5.32
CA TYR A 112 -17.50 10.32 4.99
C TYR A 112 -18.77 10.03 5.77
N ASP A 113 -19.30 11.06 6.42
CA ASP A 113 -20.61 11.08 7.06
C ASP A 113 -21.63 11.56 6.03
N LEU A 114 -22.48 10.64 5.57
CA LEU A 114 -23.48 10.93 4.55
C LEU A 114 -24.57 11.87 5.05
N GLU A 115 -24.89 11.82 6.35
CA GLU A 115 -25.99 12.59 6.92
C GLU A 115 -25.59 14.04 7.09
N ARG A 116 -24.33 14.24 7.49
CA ARG A 116 -23.71 15.56 7.59
C ARG A 116 -23.08 16.02 6.27
N SER A 117 -23.12 15.17 5.24
CA SER A 117 -22.53 15.41 3.92
C SER A 117 -21.08 15.93 4.00
N ARG A 118 -20.26 15.38 4.89
CA ARG A 118 -18.88 15.86 5.13
C ARG A 118 -17.90 14.72 5.35
N PHE A 119 -16.63 14.97 5.01
CA PHE A 119 -15.55 14.07 5.37
C PHE A 119 -15.24 14.16 6.86
N ASN A 120 -15.03 13.00 7.48
CA ASN A 120 -14.65 12.88 8.88
C ASN A 120 -13.12 12.78 9.03
N ASP A 121 -12.45 12.11 8.10
CA ASP A 121 -11.00 12.10 8.04
C ASP A 121 -10.47 11.78 6.64
N HIS A 122 -9.25 12.26 6.39
CA HIS A 122 -8.41 11.86 5.28
C HIS A 122 -7.03 11.49 5.82
N ILE A 123 -6.53 10.31 5.46
CA ILE A 123 -5.20 9.84 5.84
C ILE A 123 -4.50 9.34 4.60
N ILE A 124 -3.38 9.95 4.24
CA ILE A 124 -2.55 9.54 3.11
C ILE A 124 -1.16 9.25 3.67
N SER A 125 -0.69 8.03 3.42
CA SER A 125 0.68 7.60 3.75
C SER A 125 1.35 7.17 2.46
N LEU A 126 2.57 7.63 2.27
CA LEU A 126 3.38 7.35 1.10
C LEU A 126 4.80 7.05 1.57
N THR A 127 5.34 5.90 1.19
CA THR A 127 6.69 5.47 1.54
C THR A 127 7.49 5.27 0.26
N ARG A 128 8.73 5.76 0.25
CA ARG A 128 9.67 5.58 -0.85
C ARG A 128 10.96 4.90 -0.39
N ASP A 129 11.31 3.82 -1.07
CA ASP A 129 12.60 3.16 -0.95
C ASP A 129 13.67 3.94 -1.75
N LEU A 130 14.71 4.40 -1.05
CA LEU A 130 15.88 5.11 -1.59
C LEU A 130 17.17 4.30 -1.38
N HIS A 131 17.07 2.97 -1.41
CA HIS A 131 18.11 1.96 -1.25
C HIS A 131 18.66 1.81 0.18
N ARG A 132 19.35 2.83 0.69
CA ARG A 132 19.83 2.85 2.10
C ARG A 132 19.01 3.78 2.98
N TRP A 133 18.10 4.51 2.37
CA TRP A 133 17.25 5.48 3.03
C TRP A 133 15.80 5.11 2.75
N GLU A 134 14.93 5.39 3.71
CA GLU A 134 13.49 5.34 3.56
C GLU A 134 12.95 6.75 3.75
N ALA A 135 12.04 7.16 2.88
CA ALA A 135 11.35 8.44 3.00
C ALA A 135 9.85 8.21 3.20
N ASP A 136 9.32 8.74 4.28
CA ASP A 136 7.92 8.61 4.67
C ASP A 136 7.23 9.96 4.65
N PHE A 137 6.06 9.97 4.01
CA PHE A 137 5.17 11.11 3.95
C PHE A 137 3.83 10.71 4.56
N SER A 138 3.39 11.44 5.56
CA SER A 138 2.11 11.20 6.23
C SER A 138 1.29 12.48 6.29
N PHE A 139 0.17 12.48 5.60
CA PHE A 139 -0.84 13.52 5.67
C PHE A 139 -2.06 13.00 6.43
N ARG A 140 -2.54 13.78 7.39
CA ARG A 140 -3.79 13.52 8.10
C ARG A 140 -4.61 14.80 8.18
N GLN A 141 -5.89 14.72 7.83
CA GLN A 141 -6.87 15.77 8.07
C GLN A 141 -8.05 15.20 8.86
N THR A 142 -8.55 15.95 9.81
CA THR A 142 -9.67 15.58 10.68
C THR A 142 -10.94 16.36 10.31
N ALA A 143 -12.10 15.90 10.81
CA ALA A 143 -13.40 16.49 10.55
C ALA A 143 -13.52 17.98 10.92
N THR A 144 -12.70 18.42 11.88
CA THR A 144 -12.66 19.82 12.33
C THR A 144 -11.80 20.72 11.43
N GLY A 145 -11.21 20.15 10.37
CA GLY A 145 -10.33 20.86 9.44
C GLY A 145 -8.87 20.87 9.85
N ASN A 146 -8.54 20.46 11.08
CA ASN A 146 -7.15 20.35 11.51
C ASN A 146 -6.43 19.31 10.65
N TRP A 147 -5.25 19.68 10.16
CA TRP A 147 -4.41 18.80 9.37
C TRP A 147 -2.98 18.76 9.90
N THR A 148 -2.27 17.70 9.54
CA THR A 148 -0.87 17.51 9.86
C THR A 148 -0.20 16.85 8.68
N PHE A 149 0.98 17.35 8.35
CA PHE A 149 1.87 16.75 7.37
C PHE A 149 3.19 16.45 8.07
N LEU A 150 3.62 15.20 7.97
CA LEU A 150 4.91 14.73 8.47
C LEU A 150 5.72 14.23 7.29
N PHE A 151 6.98 14.65 7.26
CA PHE A 151 7.98 14.13 6.33
C PHE A 151 9.18 13.66 7.14
N GLU A 152 9.53 12.40 6.94
CA GLU A 152 10.58 11.71 7.70
C GLU A 152 11.50 11.01 6.73
N VAL A 153 12.81 11.07 7.01
CA VAL A 153 13.82 10.34 6.24
C VAL A 153 14.76 9.65 7.21
N ALA A 154 14.86 8.34 7.10
CA ALA A 154 15.66 7.51 7.99
C ALA A 154 16.67 6.67 7.19
N LEU A 155 17.85 6.45 7.75
CA LEU A 155 18.84 5.53 7.18
C LEU A 155 18.49 4.09 7.60
N SER A 156 18.22 3.21 6.63
CA SER A 156 17.85 1.82 6.86
C SER A 156 18.97 0.99 7.51
N ASP A 157 20.23 1.34 7.21
CA ASP A 157 21.44 0.64 7.69
C ASP A 157 21.85 1.02 9.12
N ASN A 158 21.31 2.11 9.69
CA ASN A 158 21.59 2.51 11.07
C ASN A 158 20.39 3.28 11.65
N ARG A 159 19.52 2.55 12.36
CA ARG A 159 18.25 3.07 12.90
C ARG A 159 18.41 4.16 13.98
N ASP A 160 19.63 4.50 14.38
CA ASP A 160 19.91 5.53 15.40
C ASP A 160 19.96 6.97 14.85
N LEU A 161 19.96 7.17 13.53
CA LEU A 161 19.92 8.51 12.92
C LEU A 161 18.53 8.81 12.35
N HIS A 162 17.65 9.30 13.23
CA HIS A 162 16.32 9.78 12.89
C HIS A 162 16.33 11.31 12.76
N PHE A 163 15.85 11.86 11.63
CA PHE A 163 15.67 13.30 11.46
C PHE A 163 14.18 13.63 11.40
N ASP A 164 13.61 14.04 12.54
CA ASP A 164 12.22 14.46 12.66
C ASP A 164 12.02 15.89 12.11
N TYR A 165 11.47 16.04 10.90
CA TYR A 165 11.00 17.34 10.42
C TYR A 165 9.48 17.46 10.57
N GLN A 166 9.03 18.16 11.61
CA GLN A 166 7.61 18.42 11.87
C GLN A 166 7.21 19.82 11.42
N GLN A 167 6.46 19.94 10.32
CA GLN A 167 5.83 21.20 9.93
C GLN A 167 4.33 21.17 10.27
N ARG A 168 3.93 21.98 11.26
CA ARG A 168 2.52 22.23 11.58
C ARG A 168 2.11 23.59 11.02
N SER A 169 1.16 23.62 10.11
CA SER A 169 0.46 24.84 9.71
C SER A 169 -0.92 24.84 10.37
N VAL A 170 -1.17 25.90 11.14
CA VAL A 170 -2.46 26.15 11.77
C VAL A 170 -3.14 27.22 10.92
N ASP A 171 -3.98 26.82 9.97
CA ASP A 171 -4.82 27.80 9.28
C ASP A 171 -6.02 28.13 10.17
N GLN A 172 -5.97 29.31 10.80
CA GLN A 172 -7.12 29.90 11.48
C GLN A 172 -7.96 30.65 10.45
N PHE A 173 -9.00 30.01 9.91
CA PHE A 173 -10.05 30.75 9.21
C PHE A 173 -10.99 31.39 10.25
N ARG A 174 -11.02 32.73 10.24
CA ARG A 174 -11.95 33.59 11.00
C ARG A 174 -13.22 33.82 10.21
#